data_AF-A0A816AUC9-F1
#
_entry.id   AF-A0A816AUC9-F1
#
_cell.length_a   1.000
_cell.length_b   1.000
_cell.length_c   1.000
_cell.angle_alpha   90.00
_cell.angle_beta   90.00
_cell.angle_gamma   90.00
#
_symmetry.space_group_name_H-M   'P 1'
#
loop_
_entity.id
_entity.type
_entity.pdbx_description
1 polymer ?
#
loop_
_entity_poly.entity_id
_entity_poly.type
_entity_poly.pdbx_seq_one_letter_code
_entity_poly.pdbx_strand_id
1 'polypeptide(L)'
;MSFEETDSEESINSRSEVSSLDDDFDSIHLESESSDEEVTDDEVDSNVWNEIKPESDDEFVEDHGLVEEVTSTSGNNTIDPIDCYRHFVTDEIIDLMVRETNRYAEQYLQTHEISRRSKFRQWKPTTNEEMLKFFGIIIEMGLVQMPKLKYYWSSSQLYGLEIIRTAMSRERFELLLKFWHL
;
A
#
# COMPACT_ATOMS: atom_id res chain seq x y z
N MET A 1 -60.24 39.86 -13.79
CA MET A 1 -58.78 39.63 -13.81
C MET A 1 -58.56 38.42 -12.91
N SER A 2 -58.42 37.22 -13.48
CA SER A 2 -57.12 36.67 -13.91
C SER A 2 -56.24 36.48 -12.65
N PHE A 3 -55.79 35.31 -12.23
CA PHE A 3 -55.35 34.11 -12.94
C PHE A 3 -55.06 33.01 -11.88
N GLU A 4 -55.24 31.73 -12.27
CA GLU A 4 -54.41 30.53 -11.96
C GLU A 4 -54.07 30.16 -10.50
N GLU A 5 -54.53 29.02 -9.97
CA GLU A 5 -54.17 27.59 -10.24
C GLU A 5 -52.98 27.07 -9.42
N THR A 6 -53.29 26.09 -8.55
CA THR A 6 -52.56 24.81 -8.32
C THR A 6 -51.21 24.83 -7.61
N ASP A 7 -50.69 23.75 -7.02
CA ASP A 7 -51.13 22.52 -6.36
C ASP A 7 -49.82 21.85 -5.87
N SER A 8 -49.93 20.83 -5.05
CA SER A 8 -48.99 19.71 -4.91
C SER A 8 -47.82 19.84 -3.92
N GLU A 9 -47.99 19.07 -2.85
CA GLU A 9 -46.92 18.43 -2.09
C GLU A 9 -46.02 17.59 -3.02
N GLU A 10 -44.70 17.61 -2.83
CA GLU A 10 -43.92 16.38 -2.93
C GLU A 10 -42.60 16.48 -2.16
N SER A 11 -42.47 15.61 -1.17
CA SER A 11 -41.25 15.32 -0.43
C SER A 11 -40.28 14.53 -1.30
N ILE A 12 -39.04 14.98 -1.45
CA ILE A 12 -37.97 14.14 -1.99
C ILE A 12 -36.77 14.17 -1.03
N ASN A 13 -36.75 13.13 -0.21
CA ASN A 13 -35.61 12.68 0.57
C ASN A 13 -34.56 12.08 -0.36
N SER A 14 -33.64 12.87 -0.90
CA SER A 14 -32.50 12.34 -1.66
C SER A 14 -31.40 11.89 -0.72
N ARG A 15 -31.58 10.66 -0.22
CA ARG A 15 -30.51 9.83 0.37
C ARG A 15 -29.46 9.59 -0.73
N SER A 16 -28.29 10.21 -0.60
CA SER A 16 -27.14 9.92 -1.45
C SER A 16 -26.72 8.47 -1.23
N GLU A 17 -27.02 7.60 -2.20
CA GLU A 17 -26.46 6.25 -2.27
C GLU A 17 -24.96 6.38 -2.57
N VAL A 18 -24.17 6.37 -1.51
CA VAL A 18 -22.73 6.12 -1.59
C VAL A 18 -22.55 4.67 -2.02
N SER A 19 -22.16 4.44 -3.28
CA SER A 19 -21.76 3.10 -3.71
C SER A 19 -20.49 2.71 -2.95
N SER A 20 -20.65 1.90 -1.92
CA SER A 20 -19.56 1.26 -1.19
C SER A 20 -18.83 0.31 -2.14
N LEU A 21 -17.71 0.78 -2.69
CA LEU A 21 -16.69 -0.04 -3.35
C LEU A 21 -15.85 -0.79 -2.31
N ASP A 22 -16.51 -1.47 -1.38
CA ASP A 22 -15.85 -2.26 -0.33
C ASP A 22 -15.61 -3.72 -0.74
N ASP A 23 -16.14 -4.19 -1.88
CA ASP A 23 -16.11 -5.61 -2.25
C ASP A 23 -15.03 -6.02 -3.27
N ASP A 24 -14.31 -5.08 -3.89
CA ASP A 24 -13.37 -5.40 -4.99
C ASP A 24 -11.87 -5.39 -4.60
N PHE A 25 -11.53 -5.13 -3.33
CA PHE A 25 -10.12 -5.10 -2.89
C PHE A 25 -9.66 -6.39 -2.20
N ASP A 26 -10.60 -7.25 -1.77
CA ASP A 26 -10.32 -8.47 -0.99
C ASP A 26 -9.98 -9.71 -1.85
N SER A 27 -9.74 -9.56 -3.15
CA SER A 27 -9.31 -10.67 -4.01
C SER A 27 -8.15 -10.27 -4.89
N ILE A 28 -6.98 -10.09 -4.26
CA ILE A 28 -5.71 -10.34 -4.93
C ILE A 28 -5.52 -11.87 -4.94
N HIS A 29 -6.22 -12.57 -5.84
CA HIS A 29 -5.95 -13.97 -6.12
C HIS A 29 -4.79 -14.02 -7.11
N LEU A 30 -3.58 -14.31 -6.61
CA LEU A 30 -2.45 -14.67 -7.45
C LEU A 30 -2.71 -16.09 -7.98
N GLU A 31 -3.41 -16.19 -9.11
CA GLU A 31 -3.50 -17.45 -9.85
C GLU A 31 -2.13 -17.73 -10.48
N SER A 32 -1.36 -18.59 -9.82
CA SER A 32 -0.24 -19.27 -10.42
C SER A 32 -0.80 -20.36 -11.34
N GLU A 33 -0.77 -20.15 -12.65
CA GLU A 33 -1.08 -21.20 -13.62
C GLU A 33 0.04 -22.26 -13.58
N SER A 34 -0.12 -23.25 -12.70
CA SER A 34 0.67 -24.49 -12.72
C SER A 34 0.18 -25.35 -13.88
N SER A 35 1.01 -25.50 -14.91
CA SER A 35 0.76 -26.48 -15.97
C SER A 35 1.06 -27.87 -15.42
N ASP A 36 0.01 -28.65 -15.14
CA ASP A 36 0.11 -30.05 -14.73
C ASP A 36 0.63 -30.90 -15.91
N GLU A 37 1.94 -31.11 -15.96
CA GLU A 37 2.53 -32.21 -16.74
C GLU A 37 2.53 -33.48 -15.87
N GLU A 38 1.95 -34.56 -16.37
CA GLU A 38 1.94 -35.85 -15.67
C GLU A 38 3.37 -36.41 -15.57
N VAL A 39 3.95 -36.33 -14.36
CA VAL A 39 5.30 -36.82 -14.05
C VAL A 39 5.26 -38.32 -13.79
N THR A 40 6.04 -39.08 -14.56
CA THR A 40 6.31 -40.50 -14.32
C THR A 40 7.12 -40.69 -13.04
N ASP A 41 6.64 -41.61 -12.21
CA ASP A 41 7.16 -42.04 -10.91
C ASP A 41 8.64 -42.49 -11.02
N ASP A 42 9.59 -41.59 -10.75
CA ASP A 42 10.98 -41.89 -10.28
C ASP A 42 11.92 -40.65 -10.13
N GLU A 43 11.41 -39.43 -10.03
CA GLU A 43 12.24 -38.26 -9.64
C GLU A 43 11.81 -37.70 -8.28
N VAL A 44 12.76 -37.67 -7.33
CA VAL A 44 12.59 -37.02 -6.03
C VAL A 44 12.39 -35.53 -6.29
N ASP A 45 11.14 -35.09 -6.23
CA ASP A 45 10.74 -33.70 -6.44
C ASP A 45 11.42 -32.80 -5.39
N SER A 46 12.47 -32.10 -5.82
CA SER A 46 13.26 -31.17 -5.01
C SER A 46 12.49 -29.93 -4.59
N ASN A 47 11.21 -29.80 -4.99
CA ASN A 47 10.38 -28.62 -4.75
C ASN A 47 9.39 -28.79 -3.56
N VAL A 48 9.48 -29.88 -2.80
CA VAL A 48 8.68 -30.06 -1.58
C VAL A 48 9.38 -29.36 -0.40
N TRP A 49 8.71 -28.35 0.18
CA TRP A 49 9.16 -27.73 1.43
C TRP A 49 9.25 -28.77 2.53
N ASN A 50 10.47 -29.06 2.97
CA ASN A 50 10.75 -30.03 4.03
C ASN A 50 11.08 -29.30 5.34
N GLU A 51 10.71 -29.92 6.46
CA GLU A 51 11.08 -29.45 7.78
C GLU A 51 12.60 -29.57 7.97
N ILE A 52 13.28 -28.43 8.09
CA ILE A 52 14.72 -28.38 8.35
C ILE A 52 14.92 -28.78 9.81
N LYS A 53 15.48 -29.97 10.02
CA LYS A 53 15.98 -30.36 11.35
C LYS A 53 17.27 -29.59 11.60
N PRO A 54 17.43 -28.91 12.76
CA PRO A 54 18.68 -28.23 13.07
C PRO A 54 19.82 -29.26 13.05
N GLU A 55 20.81 -29.04 12.19
CA GLU A 55 21.99 -29.93 12.08
C GLU A 55 22.90 -29.83 13.31
N SER A 56 22.80 -28.75 14.10
CA SER A 56 23.47 -28.59 15.38
C SER A 56 22.78 -27.56 16.29
N ASP A 57 23.00 -27.71 17.60
CA ASP A 57 22.66 -26.72 18.64
C ASP A 57 23.79 -25.67 18.81
N ASP A 58 24.61 -25.46 17.78
CA ASP A 58 25.74 -24.53 17.90
C ASP A 58 25.23 -23.10 18.08
N GLU A 59 25.71 -22.41 19.12
CA GLU A 59 25.44 -20.98 19.29
C GLU A 59 26.02 -20.21 18.10
N PHE A 60 25.25 -19.25 17.58
CA PHE A 60 25.72 -18.33 16.53
C PHE A 60 26.92 -17.53 17.05
N VAL A 61 28.12 -17.77 16.48
CA VAL A 61 29.38 -17.15 16.91
C VAL A 61 29.79 -15.97 16.02
N GLU A 62 29.09 -15.74 14.91
CA GLU A 62 29.40 -14.64 14.01
C GLU A 62 29.00 -13.29 14.62
N ASP A 63 29.61 -12.23 14.07
CA ASP A 63 29.27 -10.87 14.43
C ASP A 63 27.82 -10.60 14.01
N HIS A 64 27.02 -10.13 14.98
CA HIS A 64 25.59 -9.92 14.80
C HIS A 64 25.26 -8.45 14.99
N GLY A 65 24.29 -7.98 14.21
CA GLY A 65 23.83 -6.59 14.25
C GLY A 65 24.21 -5.82 12.99
N LEU A 66 24.20 -4.49 13.11
CA LEU A 66 24.53 -3.61 12.00
C LEU A 66 26.04 -3.55 11.82
N VAL A 67 26.49 -3.84 10.59
CA VAL A 67 27.91 -3.80 10.19
C VAL A 67 28.46 -2.37 10.18
N GLU A 68 27.57 -1.38 10.02
CA GLU A 68 27.91 0.05 10.00
C GLU A 68 27.27 0.77 11.19
N GLU A 69 28.04 1.65 11.85
CA GLU A 69 27.55 2.43 12.99
C GLU A 69 26.55 3.48 12.52
N VAL A 70 25.36 3.50 13.13
CA VAL A 70 24.34 4.49 12.80
C VAL A 70 24.77 5.86 13.29
N THR A 71 25.00 6.79 12.37
CA THR A 71 25.37 8.17 12.71
C THR A 71 24.14 9.06 12.86
N SER A 72 24.15 9.95 13.86
CA SER A 72 23.07 10.93 14.04
C SER A 72 23.02 11.95 12.90
N THR A 73 21.84 12.16 12.32
CA THR A 73 21.60 13.24 11.34
C THR A 73 21.41 14.59 12.03
N SER A 74 20.98 14.60 13.30
CA SER A 74 20.59 15.81 14.06
C SER A 74 21.79 16.61 14.61
N GLY A 75 23.03 16.18 14.35
CA GLY A 75 24.26 16.87 14.82
C GLY A 75 24.46 16.84 16.34
N ASN A 76 23.61 16.09 17.04
CA ASN A 76 23.75 15.75 18.45
C ASN A 76 24.29 14.31 18.55
N ASN A 77 24.85 13.91 19.69
CA ASN A 77 25.34 12.54 19.88
C ASN A 77 24.20 11.54 20.20
N THR A 78 22.97 11.80 19.73
CA THR A 78 21.81 10.94 19.97
C THR A 78 21.27 10.43 18.64
N ILE A 79 21.07 9.11 18.56
CA ILE A 79 20.48 8.45 17.40
C ILE A 79 18.97 8.57 17.52
N ASP A 80 18.35 9.23 16.54
CA ASP A 80 16.90 9.31 16.42
C ASP A 80 16.38 8.11 15.60
N PRO A 81 15.12 7.66 15.78
CA PRO A 81 14.56 6.54 15.00
C PRO A 81 14.65 6.74 13.48
N ILE A 82 14.64 7.99 13.01
CA ILE A 82 14.80 8.35 11.60
C ILE A 82 16.19 8.03 11.06
N ASP A 83 17.23 8.08 11.89
CA ASP A 83 18.61 7.75 11.50
C ASP A 83 18.69 6.26 11.17
N CYS A 84 18.16 5.41 12.05
CA CYS A 84 18.07 3.97 11.80
C CYS A 84 17.26 3.66 10.53
N TYR A 85 16.12 4.33 10.32
CA TYR A 85 15.31 4.13 9.12
C TYR A 85 16.09 4.40 7.82
N ARG A 86 16.86 5.51 7.78
CA ARG A 86 17.62 5.91 6.60
C ARG A 86 18.77 4.96 6.24
N HIS A 87 19.26 4.16 7.19
CA HIS A 87 20.24 3.11 6.89
C HIS A 87 19.64 1.94 6.10
N PHE A 88 18.37 1.60 6.33
CA PHE A 88 17.70 0.51 5.61
C PHE A 88 17.01 1.00 4.35
N VAL A 89 16.40 2.19 4.41
CA VAL A 89 15.69 2.81 3.29
C VAL A 89 16.47 4.06 2.89
N THR A 90 17.48 3.83 2.05
CA THR A 90 18.37 4.89 1.56
C THR A 90 17.67 5.76 0.51
N ASP A 91 18.23 6.94 0.24
CA ASP A 91 17.69 7.84 -0.78
C ASP A 91 17.71 7.17 -2.18
N GLU A 92 18.68 6.30 -2.47
CA GLU A 92 18.74 5.52 -3.71
C GLU A 92 17.56 4.53 -3.84
N ILE A 93 17.16 3.90 -2.72
CA ILE A 93 16.01 3.00 -2.70
C ILE A 93 14.72 3.80 -2.91
N ILE A 94 14.59 4.98 -2.29
CA ILE A 94 13.46 5.89 -2.54
C ILE A 94 13.40 6.29 -4.02
N ASP A 95 14.52 6.71 -4.60
CA ASP A 95 14.61 7.09 -6.02
C ASP A 95 14.23 5.94 -6.95
N LEU A 96 14.69 4.72 -6.65
CA LEU A 96 14.33 3.50 -7.36
C LEU A 96 12.82 3.29 -7.32
N MET A 97 12.21 3.32 -6.14
CA MET A 97 10.76 3.14 -5.96
C MET A 97 9.96 4.18 -6.74
N VAL A 98 10.36 5.45 -6.68
CA VAL A 98 9.68 6.52 -7.42
C VAL A 98 9.75 6.28 -8.92
N ARG A 99 10.94 5.98 -9.43
CA ARG A 99 11.17 5.74 -10.85
C ARG A 99 10.36 4.53 -11.36
N GLU A 100 10.36 3.44 -10.60
CA GLU A 100 9.71 2.18 -10.98
C GLU A 100 8.19 2.25 -10.87
N THR A 101 7.69 2.82 -9.77
CA THR A 101 6.25 3.07 -9.58
C THR A 101 5.69 3.96 -10.70
N ASN A 102 6.40 5.03 -11.06
CA ASN A 102 5.98 5.91 -12.15
C ASN A 102 6.00 5.22 -13.51
N ARG A 103 7.05 4.44 -13.80
CA ARG A 103 7.19 3.66 -15.04
C ARG A 103 6.07 2.64 -15.17
N TYR A 104 5.79 1.89 -14.11
CA TYR A 104 4.75 0.86 -14.10
C TYR A 104 3.36 1.48 -14.30
N ALA A 105 3.05 2.57 -13.59
CA ALA A 105 1.78 3.26 -13.78
C ALA A 105 1.59 3.75 -15.23
N GLU A 106 2.62 4.33 -15.84
CA GLU A 106 2.56 4.76 -17.24
C GLU A 106 2.31 3.59 -18.18
N GLN A 107 3.05 2.49 -18.03
CA GLN A 107 2.87 1.27 -18.83
C GLN A 107 1.46 0.70 -18.67
N TYR A 108 0.95 0.62 -17.45
CA TYR A 108 -0.39 0.12 -17.17
C TYR A 108 -1.47 0.97 -17.86
N LEU A 109 -1.35 2.30 -17.75
CA LEU A 109 -2.30 3.24 -18.34
C LEU A 109 -2.31 3.21 -19.88
N GLN A 110 -1.17 2.87 -20.50
CA GLN A 110 -1.04 2.75 -21.96
C GLN A 110 -1.53 1.40 -22.51
N THR A 111 -1.39 0.33 -21.73
CA THR A 111 -1.66 -1.04 -22.18
C THR A 111 -3.07 -1.53 -21.87
N HIS A 112 -3.73 -0.96 -20.85
CA HIS A 112 -5.04 -1.41 -20.40
C HIS A 112 -6.16 -0.46 -20.84
N GLU A 113 -7.30 -1.03 -21.24
CA GLU A 113 -8.51 -0.25 -21.49
C GLU A 113 -9.14 0.20 -20.18
N ILE A 114 -8.94 1.47 -19.84
CA ILE A 114 -9.41 2.02 -18.57
C ILE A 114 -10.73 2.77 -18.78
N SER A 115 -11.78 2.33 -18.08
CA SER A 115 -13.09 3.01 -18.05
C SER A 115 -12.95 4.51 -17.74
N ARG A 116 -13.80 5.33 -18.35
CA ARG A 116 -13.80 6.80 -18.14
C ARG A 116 -13.98 7.20 -16.68
N ARG A 117 -14.64 6.36 -15.88
CA ARG A 117 -14.91 6.61 -14.45
C ARG A 117 -13.84 6.03 -13.51
N SER A 118 -12.83 5.34 -14.04
CA SER A 118 -11.80 4.73 -13.20
C SER A 118 -10.93 5.78 -12.52
N LYS A 119 -10.66 5.58 -11.23
CA LYS A 119 -9.72 6.39 -10.44
C LYS A 119 -8.30 6.35 -11.01
N PHE A 120 -7.92 5.30 -11.74
CA PHE A 120 -6.58 5.16 -12.32
C PHE A 120 -6.24 6.30 -13.29
N ARG A 121 -7.24 6.89 -13.95
CA ARG A 121 -7.05 8.08 -14.82
C ARG A 121 -6.63 9.34 -14.05
N GLN A 122 -6.78 9.35 -12.73
CA GLN A 122 -6.33 10.46 -11.87
C GLN A 122 -4.86 10.31 -11.46
N TRP A 123 -4.18 9.27 -11.95
CA TRP A 123 -2.76 9.06 -11.68
C TRP A 123 -1.94 10.30 -12.04
N LYS A 124 -1.04 10.65 -11.13
CA LYS A 124 0.01 11.65 -11.33
C LYS A 124 1.33 11.02 -10.89
N PRO A 125 2.45 11.34 -11.57
CA PRO A 125 3.74 10.85 -11.15
C PRO A 125 4.01 11.19 -9.68
N THR A 126 4.53 10.23 -8.93
CA THR A 126 4.94 10.39 -7.54
C THR A 126 6.34 10.98 -7.43
N THR A 127 6.68 11.46 -6.24
CA THR A 127 7.96 12.12 -5.91
C THR A 127 8.57 11.48 -4.66
N ASN A 128 9.84 11.73 -4.39
CA ASN A 128 10.51 11.21 -3.19
C ASN A 128 9.79 11.62 -1.90
N GLU A 129 9.35 12.88 -1.79
CA GLU A 129 8.60 13.36 -0.62
C GLU A 129 7.27 12.60 -0.45
N GLU A 130 6.56 12.36 -1.55
CA GLU A 130 5.29 11.63 -1.51
C GLU A 130 5.51 10.15 -1.18
N MET A 131 6.58 9.53 -1.71
CA MET A 131 6.95 8.15 -1.42
C MET A 131 7.34 7.96 0.04
N LEU A 132 8.08 8.92 0.63
CA LEU A 132 8.40 8.91 2.05
C LEU A 132 7.13 8.99 2.92
N LYS A 133 6.15 9.83 2.55
CA LYS A 133 4.84 9.88 3.25
C LYS A 133 4.08 8.56 3.10
N PHE A 134 4.07 7.97 1.91
CA PHE A 134 3.43 6.68 1.65
C PHE A 134 4.00 5.57 2.54
N PHE A 135 5.33 5.46 2.62
CA PHE A 135 5.99 4.49 3.51
C PHE A 135 5.79 4.81 4.99
N GLY A 136 5.82 6.10 5.38
CA GLY A 136 5.50 6.51 6.75
C GLY A 136 4.10 6.06 7.17
N ILE A 137 3.12 6.13 6.27
CA ILE A 137 1.77 5.61 6.51
C ILE A 137 1.78 4.08 6.64
N ILE A 138 2.53 3.35 5.81
CA ILE A 138 2.65 1.88 5.91
C ILE A 138 3.24 1.48 7.28
N ILE A 139 4.28 2.17 7.73
CA ILE A 139 4.89 1.93 9.04
C ILE A 139 3.87 2.20 10.16
N GLU A 140 3.14 3.31 10.09
CA GLU A 140 2.08 3.64 11.05
C GLU A 140 0.97 2.57 11.09
N MET A 141 0.59 2.02 9.93
CA MET A 141 -0.38 0.91 9.85
C MET A 141 0.14 -0.38 10.48
N GLY A 142 1.46 -0.64 10.39
CA GLY A 142 2.10 -1.75 11.07
C GLY A 142 2.07 -1.62 12.59
N LEU A 143 2.18 -0.38 13.11
CA LEU A 143 2.10 -0.07 14.53
C LEU A 143 0.65 -0.07 15.06
N VAL A 144 -0.25 0.54 14.30
CA VAL A 144 -1.67 0.70 14.66
C VAL A 144 -2.51 -0.05 13.65
N GLN A 145 -2.95 -1.26 13.98
CA GLN A 145 -3.76 -2.07 13.07
C GLN A 145 -5.25 -1.70 13.18
N MET A 146 -5.87 -1.39 12.03
CA MET A 146 -7.31 -1.13 11.92
C MET A 146 -8.02 -2.27 11.19
N PRO A 147 -9.30 -2.57 11.51
CA PRO A 147 -10.02 -3.67 10.88
C PRO A 147 -10.20 -3.54 9.36
N LYS A 148 -10.16 -2.32 8.83
CA LYS A 148 -10.31 -2.02 7.40
C LYS A 148 -9.46 -0.81 7.02
N LEU A 149 -8.90 -0.81 5.82
CA LEU A 149 -8.05 0.26 5.31
C LEU A 149 -8.70 1.65 5.39
N LYS A 150 -10.00 1.74 5.06
CA LYS A 150 -10.73 3.02 5.11
C LYS A 150 -10.80 3.64 6.50
N TYR A 151 -10.65 2.86 7.57
CA TYR A 151 -10.75 3.38 8.93
C TYR A 151 -9.56 4.25 9.32
N TYR A 152 -8.39 4.09 8.70
CA TYR A 152 -7.25 4.99 8.90
C TYR A 152 -7.55 6.44 8.50
N TRP A 153 -8.43 6.64 7.51
CA TRP A 153 -8.87 7.96 7.03
C TRP A 153 -10.24 8.40 7.54
N SER A 154 -10.85 7.65 8.47
CA SER A 154 -12.16 7.98 9.00
C SER A 154 -12.15 9.32 9.76
N SER A 155 -13.26 10.05 9.73
CA SER A 155 -13.51 11.22 10.60
C SER A 155 -14.31 10.86 11.86
N SER A 156 -14.60 9.57 12.07
CA SER A 156 -15.31 9.10 13.25
C SER A 156 -14.50 9.33 14.52
N GLN A 157 -15.16 9.51 15.66
CA GLN A 157 -14.45 9.62 16.94
C GLN A 157 -13.74 8.31 17.33
N LEU A 158 -14.22 7.17 16.82
CA LEU A 158 -13.67 5.85 17.13
C LEU A 158 -12.51 5.43 16.21
N TYR A 159 -12.36 6.07 15.05
CA TYR A 159 -11.42 5.65 14.01
C TYR A 159 -10.73 6.84 13.37
N GLY A 160 -9.60 6.58 12.75
CA GLY A 160 -8.92 7.54 11.90
C GLY A 160 -7.80 8.26 12.63
N LEU A 161 -6.66 8.33 11.95
CA LEU A 161 -5.45 8.90 12.49
C LEU A 161 -5.20 10.23 11.82
N GLU A 162 -5.12 11.30 12.61
CA GLU A 162 -4.92 12.65 12.09
C GLU A 162 -3.63 12.77 11.29
N ILE A 163 -2.57 12.12 11.75
CA ILE A 163 -1.28 12.06 11.05
C ILE A 163 -1.40 11.45 9.66
N ILE A 164 -2.18 10.37 9.49
CA ILE A 164 -2.41 9.74 8.19
C ILE A 164 -3.26 10.64 7.28
N ARG A 165 -4.37 11.19 7.81
CA ARG A 165 -5.28 12.05 7.04
C ARG A 165 -4.60 13.32 6.53
N THR A 166 -3.68 13.87 7.33
CA THR A 166 -2.93 15.09 6.97
C THR A 166 -1.75 14.80 6.05
N ALA A 167 -1.13 13.62 6.14
CA ALA A 167 -0.02 13.23 5.29
C ALA A 167 -0.44 12.98 3.82
N MET A 168 -1.55 12.27 3.60
CA MET A 168 -2.00 11.87 2.26
C MET A 168 -3.50 11.57 2.26
N SER A 169 -4.20 11.80 1.14
CA SER A 169 -5.60 11.34 1.00
C SER A 169 -5.67 9.83 0.81
N ARG A 170 -6.79 9.22 1.24
CA ARG A 170 -7.03 7.78 1.05
C ARG A 170 -6.95 7.39 -0.42
N GLU A 171 -7.57 8.18 -1.29
CA GLU A 171 -7.61 7.91 -2.73
C GLU A 171 -6.21 7.94 -3.35
N ARG A 172 -5.34 8.84 -2.88
CA ARG A 172 -3.95 8.88 -3.36
C ARG A 172 -3.14 7.70 -2.82
N PHE A 173 -3.33 7.34 -1.56
CA PHE A 173 -2.70 6.16 -0.97
C PHE A 173 -3.10 4.88 -1.71
N GLU A 174 -4.40 4.66 -1.98
CA GLU A 174 -4.90 3.52 -2.76
C GLU A 174 -4.30 3.47 -4.18
N LEU A 175 -4.14 4.64 -4.83
CA LEU A 175 -3.49 4.71 -6.15
C LEU A 175 -2.01 4.35 -6.09
N LEU A 176 -1.27 4.84 -5.10
CA LEU A 176 0.13 4.47 -4.91
C LEU A 176 0.26 2.99 -4.59
N LEU A 177 -0.59 2.46 -3.72
CA LEU A 177 -0.60 1.03 -3.38
C LEU A 177 -0.86 0.15 -4.61
N LYS A 178 -1.72 0.58 -5.55
CA LYS A 178 -1.98 -0.16 -6.80
C LYS A 178 -0.78 -0.18 -7.75
N PHE A 179 -0.03 0.91 -7.82
CA PHE A 179 1.05 1.09 -8.80
C PHE A 179 2.45 0.94 -8.22
N TRP A 180 2.57 0.69 -6.92
CA TRP A 180 3.85 0.53 -6.26
C TRP A 180 4.66 -0.60 -6.91
N HIS A 181 5.90 -0.29 -7.26
CA HIS A 181 6.83 -1.20 -7.91
C HIS A 181 8.28 -0.85 -7.52
N LEU A 182 9.16 -1.85 -7.58
CA LEU A 182 10.59 -1.80 -7.23
C LEU A 182 11.43 -2.47 -8.33
#